data_AF-A0A1N6KAE6-F1
#
_entry.id   AF-A0A1N6KAE6-F1
#
_cell.length_a   1.000
_cell.length_b   1.000
_cell.length_c   1.000
_cell.angle_alpha   90.00
_cell.angle_beta   90.00
_cell.angle_gamma   90.00
#
_symmetry.space_group_name_H-M   'P 1'
#
loop_
_entity.id
_entity.type
_entity.pdbx_description
1 polymer ?
#
loop_
_entity_poly.entity_id
_entity_poly.type
_entity_poly.pdbx_seq_one_letter_code
_entity_poly.pdbx_strand_id
1 'polypeptide(L)' 'MPDPADAVTEGRLLALRQLLVQIAAGHSLREILAFTEDVALDGQEDPGAVPSEAFAVAQALADEKRAIARALRQLVEAG' A
#
# COMPACT_ATOMS: atom_id res chain seq x y z
N MET A 1 -3.33 -24.18 3.46
CA MET A 1 -2.86 -23.06 2.64
C MET A 1 -3.88 -21.95 2.80
N PRO A 2 -3.51 -20.78 3.32
CA PRO A 2 -4.40 -19.62 3.36
C PRO A 2 -4.83 -19.24 1.93
N ASP A 3 -6.05 -18.72 1.78
CA ASP A 3 -6.58 -18.33 0.47
C ASP A 3 -5.79 -17.10 -0.02
N PRO A 4 -5.27 -17.08 -1.26
CA PRO A 4 -4.64 -15.88 -1.82
C PRO A 4 -5.54 -14.63 -1.74
N ALA A 5 -6.87 -14.79 -1.72
CA ALA A 5 -7.81 -13.70 -1.49
C ALA A 5 -7.71 -13.07 -0.08
N ASP A 6 -7.33 -13.85 0.92
CA ASP A 6 -7.16 -13.39 2.30
C ASP A 6 -5.95 -12.46 2.41
N ALA A 7 -4.81 -12.86 1.84
CA ALA A 7 -3.59 -12.06 1.82
C ALA A 7 -3.78 -10.72 1.08
N VAL A 8 -4.54 -10.74 -0.03
CA VAL A 8 -4.90 -9.51 -0.76
C VAL A 8 -5.77 -8.61 0.09
N THR A 9 -6.81 -9.16 0.72
CA THR A 9 -7.70 -8.40 1.61
C THR A 9 -6.93 -7.77 2.77
N GLU A 10 -6.05 -8.53 3.40
CA GLU A 10 -5.23 -8.04 4.52
C GLU A 10 -4.31 -6.89 4.11
N GLY A 11 -3.58 -7.02 2.99
CA GLY A 11 -2.72 -5.94 2.48
C GLY A 11 -3.49 -4.65 2.22
N ARG A 12 -4.70 -4.75 1.65
CA ARG A 12 -5.57 -3.59 1.39
C ARG A 12 -6.08 -2.94 2.68
N LEU A 13 -6.48 -3.75 3.67
CA LEU A 13 -6.91 -3.24 4.98
C LEU A 13 -5.76 -2.54 5.72
N LEU A 14 -4.54 -3.06 5.62
CA LEU A 14 -3.35 -2.42 6.19
C LEU A 14 -3.07 -1.06 5.51
N ALA A 15 -3.17 -0.97 4.19
CA ALA A 15 -3.01 0.30 3.46
C ALA A 15 -4.04 1.34 3.94
N LEU A 16 -5.31 0.94 4.02
CA LEU A 16 -6.40 1.81 4.47
C LEU A 16 -6.20 2.27 5.91
N ARG A 17 -5.80 1.37 6.82
CA ARG A 17 -5.49 1.70 8.21
C ARG A 17 -4.38 2.75 8.30
N GLN A 18 -3.31 2.58 7.53
CA GLN A 18 -2.20 3.54 7.50
C GLN A 18 -2.67 4.91 6.99
N LEU A 19 -3.46 4.95 5.92
CA LEU A 19 -4.04 6.18 5.38
C LEU A 19 -4.91 6.91 6.43
N LEU A 20 -5.78 6.18 7.14
CA LEU A 20 -6.63 6.74 8.20
C LEU A 20 -5.80 7.35 9.34
N VAL A 21 -4.66 6.75 9.69
CA VAL A 21 -3.74 7.33 10.69
C VAL A 21 -3.17 8.67 10.21
N GLN A 22 -2.76 8.79 8.94
CA GLN A 22 -2.26 10.05 8.40
C GLN A 22 -3.33 11.15 8.41
N ILE A 23 -4.57 10.79 8.04
CA ILE A 23 -5.72 11.70 8.08
C ILE A 23 -6.00 12.15 9.53
N ALA A 24 -6.03 11.20 10.47
CA ALA A 24 -6.28 11.50 11.89
C ALA A 24 -5.16 12.33 12.54
N ALA A 25 -3.92 12.21 12.05
CA ALA A 25 -2.80 13.05 12.45
C ALA A 25 -2.90 14.49 11.92
N GLY A 26 -3.85 14.77 11.02
CA GLY A 26 -4.04 16.10 10.44
C GLY A 26 -3.05 16.45 9.34
N HIS A 27 -2.41 15.45 8.72
CA HIS A 27 -1.49 15.70 7.62
C HIS A 27 -2.22 16.27 6.40
N SER A 28 -1.55 17.19 5.71
CA SER A 28 -2.02 17.76 4.46
C SER A 28 -2.06 16.71 3.34
N LEU A 29 -2.83 17.00 2.29
CA LEU A 29 -2.93 16.12 1.13
C LEU A 29 -1.57 15.81 0.49
N ARG A 30 -0.64 16.78 0.49
CA ARG A 30 0.72 16.60 -0.06
C ARG A 30 1.59 15.71 0.82
N GLU A 31 1.47 15.82 2.15
CA GLU A 31 2.18 14.95 3.10
C GLU A 31 1.66 13.50 3.02
N ILE A 32 0.34 13.34 2.91
CA ILE A 32 -0.27 12.02 2.72
C ILE A 32 0.18 11.41 1.39
N LEU A 33 0.22 12.20 0.31
CA LEU A 33 0.73 11.75 -0.98
C LEU A 33 2.18 11.26 -0.86
N ALA A 34 3.08 12.06 -0.27
CA ALA A 34 4.48 11.68 -0.08
C ALA A 34 4.62 10.38 0.73
N PHE A 35 3.83 10.22 1.81
CA PHE A 35 3.79 8.98 2.59
C PHE A 35 3.34 7.76 1.76
N THR A 36 2.37 7.92 0.86
CA THR A 36 1.88 6.83 0.02
C THR A 36 2.80 6.50 -1.15
N GLU A 37 3.71 7.40 -1.52
CA GLU A 37 4.72 7.19 -2.57
C GLU A 37 5.96 6.46 -2.06
N ASP A 38 6.25 6.56 -0.75
CA ASP A 38 7.34 5.86 -0.08
C ASP A 38 7.02 4.36 0.12
N VAL A 39 6.97 3.63 -1.01
CA VAL A 39 6.70 2.19 -1.06
C VAL A 39 7.89 1.48 -1.68
N ALA A 40 8.88 1.17 -0.86
CA ALA A 40 9.90 0.21 -1.20
C ALA A 40 9.37 -1.21 -0.95
N LEU A 41 9.22 -2.00 -2.00
CA LEU A 41 9.29 -3.46 -1.91
C LEU A 41 10.73 -3.81 -2.22
N ASP A 42 11.51 -4.24 -1.22
CA ASP A 42 12.81 -4.88 -1.46
C ASP A 42 12.54 -6.26 -2.09
N GLY A 43 12.32 -6.25 -3.40
CA GLY A 43 11.91 -7.38 -4.20
C GLY A 43 13.08 -8.29 -4.58
N GLN A 44 13.83 -8.82 -3.60
CA GLN A 44 14.72 -9.95 -3.85
C GLN A 44 14.15 -11.21 -3.21
N GLU A 45 13.12 -11.80 -3.83
CA GLU A 45 12.88 -13.24 -3.69
C GLU A 45 13.73 -13.97 -4.74
N ASP A 46 14.37 -15.08 -4.35
CA ASP A 46 15.11 -15.94 -5.26
C ASP A 46 14.18 -16.51 -6.34
N PRO A 47 14.61 -16.50 -7.63
CA PRO A 47 13.80 -17.06 -8.71
C PRO A 47 13.52 -18.56 -8.47
N GLY A 48 12.27 -18.87 -8.14
CA GLY A 48 11.78 -20.24 -7.89
C GLY A 48 11.18 -20.49 -6.51
N ALA A 49 11.23 -19.51 -5.59
CA ALA A 49 10.51 -19.61 -4.32
C ALA A 49 8.98 -19.43 -4.53
N VAL A 50 8.18 -20.23 -3.81
CA VAL A 50 6.74 -19.96 -3.71
C VAL A 50 6.58 -18.70 -2.86
N PRO A 51 5.89 -17.65 -3.34
CA PRO A 51 5.72 -16.42 -2.58
C PRO A 51 5.12 -16.73 -1.22
N SER A 52 5.77 -16.28 -0.15
CA SER A 52 5.23 -16.45 1.20
C SER A 52 3.91 -15.64 1.33
N GLU A 53 3.03 -16.07 2.23
CA GLU A 53 1.83 -15.30 2.57
C GLU A 53 2.18 -13.86 2.99
N ALA A 54 3.26 -13.70 3.77
CA ALA A 54 3.77 -12.39 4.16
C ALA A 54 4.18 -11.54 2.95
N PHE A 55 4.80 -12.14 1.93
CA PHE A 55 5.12 -11.46 0.68
C PHE A 55 3.85 -11.07 -0.08
N ALA A 56 2.86 -11.96 -0.18
CA ALA A 56 1.58 -11.66 -0.83
C ALA A 56 0.84 -10.48 -0.15
N VAL A 57 0.85 -10.44 1.20
CA VAL A 57 0.30 -9.31 1.97
C VAL A 57 1.08 -8.02 1.71
N ALA A 58 2.42 -8.06 1.74
CA ALA A 58 3.27 -6.91 1.49
C ALA A 58 3.10 -6.36 0.07
N GLN A 59 2.95 -7.25 -0.92
CA GLN A 59 2.67 -6.88 -2.30
C GLN A 59 1.29 -6.21 -2.43
N ALA A 60 0.25 -6.81 -1.84
CA ALA A 60 -1.10 -6.23 -1.85
C ALA A 60 -1.17 -4.86 -1.15
N LEU A 61 -0.44 -4.69 -0.03
CA LEU A 61 -0.27 -3.41 0.66
C LEU A 61 0.37 -2.36 -0.27
N ALA A 62 1.45 -2.74 -0.95
CA ALA A 62 2.16 -1.84 -1.86
C ALA A 62 1.30 -1.44 -3.07
N ASP A 63 0.57 -2.38 -3.64
CA ASP A 63 -0.33 -2.13 -4.77
C ASP A 63 -1.47 -1.20 -4.40
N GLU A 64 -2.07 -1.38 -3.22
CA GLU A 64 -3.11 -0.50 -2.71
C GLU A 64 -2.55 0.90 -2.42
N LYS A 65 -1.36 1.03 -1.81
CA LYS A 65 -0.70 2.34 -1.62
C LYS A 65 -0.45 3.06 -2.95
N ARG A 66 0.01 2.36 -3.99
CA ARG A 66 0.18 2.93 -5.34
C ARG A 66 -1.15 3.41 -5.93
N ALA A 67 -2.24 2.68 -5.69
CA ALA A 67 -3.58 3.08 -6.14
C ALA A 67 -4.05 4.35 -5.43
N ILE A 68 -3.88 4.42 -4.11
CA ILE A 68 -4.18 5.60 -3.30
C ILE A 68 -3.34 6.80 -3.77
N ALA A 69 -2.03 6.63 -3.96
CA ALA A 69 -1.14 7.70 -4.42
C ALA A 69 -1.60 8.29 -5.77
N ARG A 70 -2.02 7.44 -6.73
CA ARG A 70 -2.57 7.91 -8.01
C ARG A 70 -3.81 8.79 -7.83
N ALA A 71 -4.73 8.39 -6.95
CA ALA A 71 -5.94 9.19 -6.67
C ALA A 71 -5.59 10.51 -5.96
N LEU A 72 -4.66 10.49 -5.01
CA LEU A 72 -4.20 11.69 -4.30
C LEU A 72 -3.52 12.69 -5.23
N ARG A 73 -2.70 12.24 -6.19
CA ARG A 73 -2.09 13.12 -7.21
C ARG A 73 -3.13 13.90 -8.00
N GLN A 74 -4.18 13.23 -8.46
CA GLN A 74 -5.27 13.88 -9.21
C GLN A 74 -5.94 14.99 -8.38
N LEU A 75 -6.10 14.78 -7.08
CA LEU A 75 -6.67 15.79 -6.17
C LEU A 75 -5.71 16.96 -5.93
N VAL A 76 -4.41 16.69 -5.78
CA VAL A 76 -3.37 17.72 -5.60
C VAL A 76 -3.20 18.58 -6.86
N GLU A 77 -3.32 17.99 -8.05
CA GLU A 77 -3.20 18.70 -9.33
C GLU A 77 -4.45 19.53 -9.70
N ALA A 78 -5.61 19.17 -9.15
CA ALA A 78 -6.88 19.85 -9.43
C ALA A 78 -7.14 21.09 -8.55
N GLY A 79 -6.35 21.31 -7.49
CA GLY A 79 -6.48 22.44 -6.55
C GLY A 79 -5.29 23.37 -6.57
#